data_AF-A0A3B9GUC3-F1
#
_entry.id   AF-A0A3B9GUC3-F1
#
_cell.length_a   1.000
_cell.length_b   1.000
_cell.length_c   1.000
_cell.angle_alpha   90.00
_cell.angle_beta   90.00
_cell.angle_gamma   90.00
#
_symmetry.space_group_name_H-M   'P 1'
#
loop_
_entity.id
_entity.type
_entity.pdbx_description
1 polymer ?
#
loop_
_entity_poly.entity_id
_entity_poly.type
_entity_poly.pdbx_seq_one_letter_code
_entity_poly.pdbx_strand_id
1 'polypeptide(L)'
;MTPRFRLHRRGASLTVPMGKPMETCMKIRQTTFALAAIAGASLLAACGGSDSSAPEADAAAPAAEEVVLDNGMTPKEQIELRQGQLKKMGKAFKTISDQLKASEPDMAAIQAAAASVPVESEGMADWFPAGTGPDSGVKTDALPAIWEQPDLFTEKLSDFQMAAGGLATAAETGDLAAIGAAFATTGGTCKSCHETFREDD
;
A
#
# COMPACT_ATOMS: atom_id res chain seq x y z
N MET A 1 -20.93 -32.75 53.09
CA MET A 1 -22.02 -32.32 52.19
C MET A 1 -21.75 -30.90 51.70
N THR A 2 -21.46 -30.71 50.43
CA THR A 2 -21.26 -29.39 49.79
C THR A 2 -22.25 -29.28 48.63
N PRO A 3 -23.01 -28.18 48.48
CA PRO A 3 -24.02 -28.09 47.44
C PRO A 3 -23.36 -27.72 46.10
N ARG A 4 -23.66 -28.51 45.07
CA ARG A 4 -23.37 -28.21 43.66
C ARG A 4 -24.32 -27.12 43.18
N PHE A 5 -23.82 -25.91 42.91
CA PHE A 5 -24.56 -24.90 42.17
C PHE A 5 -24.56 -25.26 40.67
N ARG A 6 -25.76 -25.50 40.13
CA ARG A 6 -26.01 -25.77 38.71
C ARG A 6 -26.38 -24.45 38.01
N LEU A 7 -25.39 -23.78 37.39
CA LEU A 7 -25.65 -22.61 36.54
C LEU A 7 -26.44 -23.05 35.29
N HIS A 8 -27.66 -22.52 35.14
CA HIS A 8 -28.44 -22.62 33.91
C HIS A 8 -28.03 -21.46 32.98
N ARG A 9 -27.32 -21.79 31.89
CA ARG A 9 -27.11 -20.87 30.75
C ARG A 9 -28.44 -20.72 30.00
N ARG A 10 -29.11 -19.57 30.14
CA ARG A 10 -30.19 -19.16 29.24
C ARG A 10 -29.54 -18.57 27.98
N GLY A 11 -29.68 -19.27 26.85
CA GLY A 11 -29.33 -18.75 25.54
C GLY A 11 -30.34 -17.70 25.09
N ALA A 12 -29.90 -16.45 24.94
CA ALA A 12 -30.65 -15.42 24.25
C ALA A 12 -30.25 -15.46 22.78
N SER A 13 -31.16 -15.96 21.94
CA SER A 13 -31.03 -15.95 20.49
C SER A 13 -31.36 -14.54 19.99
N LEU A 14 -30.33 -13.71 19.77
CA LEU A 14 -30.47 -12.41 19.14
C LEU A 14 -30.49 -12.58 17.62
N THR A 15 -31.68 -12.53 17.03
CA THR A 15 -31.88 -12.42 15.59
C THR A 15 -31.54 -11.00 15.15
N VAL A 16 -30.46 -10.85 14.38
CA VAL A 16 -30.10 -9.59 13.72
C VAL A 16 -31.00 -9.41 12.48
N PRO A 17 -31.71 -8.28 12.32
CA PRO A 17 -32.48 -8.02 11.10
C PRO A 17 -31.52 -7.72 9.94
N MET A 18 -31.65 -8.49 8.85
CA MET A 18 -30.94 -8.21 7.60
C MET A 18 -31.42 -6.89 7.00
N GLY A 19 -30.54 -5.90 6.97
CA GLY A 19 -30.74 -4.64 6.27
C GLY A 19 -30.83 -4.87 4.76
N LYS A 20 -31.81 -4.21 4.12
CA LYS A 20 -32.01 -4.21 2.67
C LYS A 20 -30.79 -3.60 1.95
N PRO A 21 -30.42 -4.11 0.76
CA PRO A 21 -29.42 -3.47 -0.06
C PRO A 21 -29.94 -2.12 -0.58
N MET A 22 -29.15 -1.09 -0.36
CA MET A 22 -29.32 0.23 -0.94
C MET A 22 -28.83 0.20 -2.39
N GLU A 23 -29.76 0.18 -3.34
CA GLU A 23 -29.48 0.33 -4.77
C GLU A 23 -29.04 1.76 -5.07
N THR A 24 -27.73 1.93 -5.27
CA THR A 24 -27.14 3.19 -5.74
C THR A 24 -27.43 3.34 -7.24
N CYS A 25 -28.34 4.24 -7.59
CA CYS A 25 -28.62 4.64 -8.97
C CYS A 25 -27.47 5.49 -9.52
N MET A 26 -26.41 4.84 -10.02
CA MET A 26 -25.33 5.50 -10.77
C MET A 26 -25.79 5.76 -12.21
N LYS A 27 -26.29 6.98 -12.47
CA LYS A 27 -26.64 7.46 -13.82
C LYS A 27 -25.37 7.83 -14.59
N ILE A 28 -24.81 6.85 -15.30
CA ILE A 28 -23.70 7.03 -16.24
C ILE A 28 -24.27 7.74 -17.49
N ARG A 29 -23.92 9.02 -17.66
CA ARG A 29 -24.16 9.75 -18.90
C ARG A 29 -23.14 9.30 -19.94
N GLN A 30 -23.60 8.51 -20.90
CA GLN A 30 -22.85 8.19 -22.12
C GLN A 30 -22.66 9.49 -22.93
N THR A 31 -21.43 9.97 -23.01
CA THR A 31 -21.02 10.97 -23.99
C THR A 31 -20.19 10.28 -25.06
N THR A 32 -20.83 10.03 -26.19
CA THR A 32 -20.21 9.64 -27.46
C THR A 32 -19.19 10.69 -27.90
N PHE A 33 -17.90 10.31 -27.92
CA PHE A 33 -16.87 11.08 -28.62
C PHE A 33 -16.83 10.64 -30.08
N ALA A 34 -17.20 11.56 -30.97
CA ALA A 34 -17.18 11.39 -32.40
C ALA A 34 -15.73 11.42 -32.93
N LEU A 35 -15.43 10.48 -33.82
CA LEU A 35 -14.23 10.45 -34.65
C LEU A 35 -14.17 11.68 -35.57
N ALA A 36 -12.99 12.31 -35.64
CA ALA A 36 -12.63 13.22 -36.73
C ALA A 36 -11.28 12.78 -37.29
N ALA A 37 -11.32 12.19 -38.49
CA ALA A 37 -10.16 11.94 -39.32
C ALA A 37 -9.68 13.26 -39.94
N ILE A 38 -8.38 13.55 -39.87
CA ILE A 38 -7.74 14.59 -40.67
C ILE A 38 -6.58 13.96 -41.42
N ALA A 39 -6.78 13.81 -42.72
CA ALA A 39 -5.73 13.57 -43.70
C ALA A 39 -4.89 14.86 -43.84
N GLY A 40 -3.56 14.70 -43.81
CA GLY A 40 -2.63 15.80 -44.02
C GLY A 40 -1.31 15.27 -44.57
N ALA A 41 -1.27 15.05 -45.88
CA ALA A 41 -0.04 14.84 -46.62
C ALA A 41 0.68 16.18 -46.80
N SER A 42 1.98 16.23 -46.50
CA SER A 42 2.89 17.27 -46.97
C SER A 42 4.28 16.66 -47.13
N LEU A 43 4.59 16.32 -48.38
CA LEU A 43 5.93 16.03 -48.88
C LEU A 43 6.70 17.35 -49.01
N LEU A 44 7.86 17.47 -48.37
CA LEU A 44 8.91 18.34 -48.90
C LEU A 44 10.28 17.69 -48.68
N ALA A 45 10.95 17.49 -49.81
CA ALA A 45 12.27 16.90 -49.96
C ALA A 45 13.38 17.88 -49.54
N ALA A 46 14.43 17.35 -48.93
CA ALA A 46 15.75 17.96 -48.94
C ALA A 46 16.80 16.86 -49.14
N CYS A 47 17.37 16.81 -50.34
CA CYS A 47 18.58 16.06 -50.66
C CYS A 47 19.80 16.95 -50.38
N GLY A 48 20.86 16.38 -49.82
CA GLY A 48 22.19 17.00 -49.89
C GLY A 48 23.26 16.41 -48.96
N GLY A 49 23.95 15.36 -49.43
CA GLY A 49 25.40 15.24 -49.24
C GLY A 49 25.94 14.33 -48.12
N SER A 50 26.29 13.10 -48.52
CA SER A 50 27.54 12.37 -48.22
C SER A 50 28.00 12.20 -46.76
N ASP A 51 27.98 10.97 -46.24
CA ASP A 51 29.12 10.07 -46.40
C ASP A 51 28.72 8.62 -46.06
N SER A 52 29.29 7.68 -46.82
CA SER A 52 29.05 6.26 -46.67
C SER A 52 29.94 5.72 -45.55
N SER A 53 29.32 5.15 -44.52
CA SER A 53 29.96 4.11 -43.71
C SER A 53 28.88 3.10 -43.33
N ALA A 54 29.27 1.83 -43.42
CA ALA A 54 28.44 0.65 -43.43
C ALA A 54 27.44 0.58 -42.27
N PRO A 55 26.31 -0.15 -42.42
CA PRO A 55 25.51 -0.52 -41.26
C PRO A 55 26.35 -1.48 -40.41
N GLU A 56 26.91 -0.98 -39.32
CA GLU A 56 27.09 -1.84 -38.16
C GLU A 56 25.69 -2.33 -37.81
N ALA A 57 25.51 -3.64 -37.91
CA ALA A 57 24.36 -4.31 -37.37
C ALA A 57 24.33 -3.97 -35.88
N ASP A 58 23.56 -2.93 -35.53
CA ASP A 58 22.98 -2.80 -34.21
C ASP A 58 22.08 -4.03 -34.08
N ALA A 59 22.68 -5.09 -33.55
CA ALA A 59 21.96 -6.23 -33.08
C ALA A 59 21.00 -5.66 -32.04
N ALA A 60 19.77 -5.39 -32.48
CA ALA A 60 18.64 -5.16 -31.61
C ALA A 60 18.68 -6.31 -30.60
N ALA A 61 19.16 -6.00 -29.40
CA ALA A 61 19.00 -6.88 -28.27
C ALA A 61 17.51 -7.24 -28.24
N PRO A 62 17.14 -8.52 -28.13
CA PRO A 62 15.74 -8.88 -28.04
C PRO A 62 15.15 -8.05 -26.91
N ALA A 63 14.08 -7.30 -27.21
CA ALA A 63 13.29 -6.62 -26.18
C ALA A 63 13.02 -7.67 -25.11
N ALA A 64 13.55 -7.46 -23.91
CA ALA A 64 13.36 -8.37 -22.79
C ALA A 64 11.85 -8.61 -22.67
N GLU A 65 11.45 -9.87 -22.69
CA GLU A 65 10.05 -10.25 -22.54
C GLU A 65 9.59 -9.70 -21.19
N GLU A 66 8.68 -8.71 -21.24
CA GLU A 66 8.25 -7.96 -20.07
C GLU A 66 7.48 -8.91 -19.14
N VAL A 67 8.07 -9.21 -17.99
CA VAL A 67 7.42 -10.06 -16.98
C VAL A 67 6.20 -9.31 -16.46
N VAL A 68 5.01 -9.85 -16.71
CA VAL A 68 3.74 -9.35 -16.18
C VAL A 68 3.32 -10.26 -15.03
N LEU A 69 3.03 -9.65 -13.88
CA LEU A 69 2.54 -10.33 -12.68
C LEU A 69 1.06 -10.70 -12.83
N ASP A 70 0.55 -11.57 -11.97
CA ASP A 70 -0.86 -12.01 -11.97
C ASP A 70 -1.86 -10.85 -11.81
N ASN A 71 -1.44 -9.75 -11.21
CA ASN A 71 -2.25 -8.54 -11.04
C ASN A 71 -2.21 -7.58 -12.24
N GLY A 72 -1.54 -7.97 -13.33
CA GLY A 72 -1.42 -7.19 -14.56
C GLY A 72 -0.39 -6.05 -14.50
N MET A 73 0.37 -5.92 -13.42
CA MET A 73 1.47 -4.96 -13.29
C MET A 73 2.81 -5.61 -13.62
N THR A 74 3.80 -4.82 -14.00
CA THR A 74 5.20 -5.24 -14.00
C THR A 74 5.75 -5.34 -12.57
N PRO A 75 6.81 -6.12 -12.31
CA PRO A 75 7.53 -6.09 -11.04
C PRO A 75 7.93 -4.69 -10.61
N LYS A 76 8.37 -3.85 -11.56
CA LYS A 76 8.78 -2.47 -11.29
C LYS A 76 7.62 -1.62 -10.76
N GLU A 77 6.49 -1.61 -11.45
CA GLU A 77 5.33 -0.81 -11.04
C GLU A 77 4.81 -1.27 -9.66
N GLN A 78 4.80 -2.58 -9.42
CA GLN A 78 4.37 -3.14 -8.14
C GLN A 78 5.31 -2.74 -6.98
N ILE A 79 6.62 -2.77 -7.22
CA ILE A 79 7.64 -2.36 -6.25
C ILE A 79 7.53 -0.85 -5.97
N GLU A 80 7.38 -0.03 -7.00
CA GLU A 80 7.21 1.41 -6.86
C GLU A 80 5.93 1.77 -6.10
N LEU A 81 4.83 1.05 -6.35
CA LEU A 81 3.56 1.21 -5.63
C LEU A 81 3.75 0.99 -4.13
N ARG A 82 4.28 -0.16 -3.71
CA ARG A 82 4.43 -0.47 -2.28
C ARG A 82 5.39 0.49 -1.58
N GLN A 83 6.50 0.86 -2.24
CA GLN A 83 7.45 1.82 -1.70
C GLN A 83 6.81 3.21 -1.58
N GLY A 84 5.97 3.61 -2.53
CA GLY A 84 5.21 4.85 -2.49
C GLY A 84 4.29 4.91 -1.29
N GLN A 85 3.49 3.87 -1.06
CA GLN A 85 2.57 3.80 0.08
C GLN A 85 3.33 3.75 1.42
N LEU A 86 4.37 2.93 1.54
CA LEU A 86 5.23 2.87 2.73
C LEU A 86 5.87 4.24 3.04
N LYS A 87 6.31 4.99 2.02
CA LYS A 87 6.84 6.35 2.19
C LYS A 87 5.79 7.33 2.69
N LYS A 88 4.53 7.24 2.23
CA LYS A 88 3.45 8.09 2.75
C LYS A 88 3.15 7.81 4.22
N MET A 89 3.06 6.54 4.61
CA MET A 89 2.92 6.16 6.02
C MET A 89 4.11 6.65 6.85
N GLY A 90 5.34 6.48 6.36
CA GLY A 90 6.54 7.00 7.03
C GLY A 90 6.50 8.52 7.23
N LYS A 91 6.00 9.28 6.25
CA LYS A 91 5.80 10.74 6.39
C LYS A 91 4.74 11.08 7.45
N ALA A 92 3.60 10.40 7.45
CA ALA A 92 2.56 10.59 8.46
C ALA A 92 3.11 10.29 9.87
N PHE A 93 3.82 9.17 10.01
CA PHE A 93 4.46 8.78 11.27
C PHE A 93 5.50 9.80 11.74
N LYS A 94 6.29 10.36 10.80
CA LYS A 94 7.23 11.44 11.10
C LYS A 94 6.51 12.68 11.62
N THR A 95 5.41 13.10 10.99
CA THR A 95 4.60 14.24 11.45
C THR A 95 4.16 14.04 12.90
N ILE A 96 3.61 12.87 13.24
CA ILE A 96 3.17 12.57 14.62
C ILE A 96 4.37 12.65 15.58
N SER A 97 5.50 12.01 15.24
CA SER A 97 6.72 12.06 16.05
C SER A 97 7.21 13.49 16.29
N ASP A 98 7.24 14.32 15.24
CA ASP A 98 7.71 15.70 15.34
C ASP A 98 6.78 16.52 16.24
N GLN A 99 5.46 16.36 16.10
CA GLN A 99 4.47 17.07 16.93
C GLN A 99 4.46 16.59 18.39
N LEU A 100 4.64 15.30 18.67
CA LEU A 100 4.77 14.78 20.04
C LEU A 100 6.02 15.31 20.76
N LYS A 101 7.03 15.77 20.01
CA LYS A 101 8.27 16.37 20.55
C LYS A 101 8.22 17.90 20.61
N ALA A 102 7.23 18.52 19.98
CA ALA A 102 7.10 19.98 19.93
C ALA A 102 6.69 20.53 21.30
N SER A 103 7.14 21.75 21.61
CA SER A 103 6.68 22.48 22.80
C SER A 103 5.20 22.86 22.71
N GLU A 104 4.71 23.09 21.48
CA GLU A 104 3.33 23.41 21.16
C GLU A 104 2.86 22.48 20.03
N PRO A 105 2.34 21.28 20.34
CA PRO A 105 1.89 20.32 19.34
C PRO A 105 0.69 20.83 18.53
N ASP A 106 0.76 20.70 17.20
CA ASP A 106 -0.38 20.84 16.31
C ASP A 106 -1.23 19.56 16.34
N MET A 107 -2.29 19.59 17.15
CA MET A 107 -3.21 18.48 17.29
C MET A 107 -3.95 18.11 16.00
N ALA A 108 -4.25 19.08 15.12
CA ALA A 108 -4.91 18.81 13.85
C ALA A 108 -3.97 18.05 12.90
N ALA A 109 -2.68 18.41 12.89
CA ALA A 109 -1.66 17.69 12.14
C ALA A 109 -1.47 16.25 12.65
N ILE A 110 -1.48 16.04 13.98
CA ILE A 110 -1.42 14.71 14.58
C ILE A 110 -2.63 13.87 14.14
N GLN A 111 -3.85 14.41 14.26
CA GLN A 111 -5.08 13.68 13.91
C GLN A 111 -5.13 13.32 12.42
N ALA A 112 -4.81 14.27 11.54
CA ALA A 112 -4.78 14.02 10.10
C ALA A 112 -3.74 12.96 9.73
N ALA A 113 -2.55 13.01 10.35
CA ALA A 113 -1.51 12.02 10.13
C ALA A 113 -1.88 10.64 10.69
N ALA A 114 -2.45 10.56 11.90
CA ALA A 114 -2.86 9.30 12.51
C ALA A 114 -3.98 8.62 11.70
N ALA A 115 -4.94 9.40 11.20
CA ALA A 115 -6.03 8.90 10.35
C ALA A 115 -5.55 8.38 9.00
N SER A 116 -4.44 8.91 8.45
CA SER A 116 -3.94 8.46 7.15
C SER A 116 -3.16 7.14 7.22
N VAL A 117 -2.55 6.79 8.36
CA VAL A 117 -1.78 5.54 8.49
C VAL A 117 -2.59 4.29 8.10
N PRO A 118 -3.79 4.02 8.66
CA PRO A 118 -4.58 2.86 8.26
C PRO A 118 -5.04 2.94 6.80
N VAL A 119 -5.43 4.12 6.31
CA VAL A 119 -5.91 4.33 4.92
C VAL A 119 -4.81 4.01 3.90
N GLU A 120 -3.60 4.52 4.11
CA GLU A 120 -2.48 4.28 3.21
C GLU A 120 -1.98 2.82 3.26
N SER A 121 -2.38 2.06 4.29
CA SER A 121 -2.09 0.63 4.43
C SER A 121 -3.13 -0.31 3.85
N GLU A 122 -4.23 0.23 3.30
CA GLU A 122 -5.28 -0.57 2.70
C GLU A 122 -4.71 -1.42 1.54
N GLY A 123 -5.05 -2.71 1.54
CA GLY A 123 -4.57 -3.66 0.53
C GLY A 123 -3.10 -4.05 0.66
N MET A 124 -2.42 -3.72 1.76
CA MET A 124 -0.99 -4.04 1.96
C MET A 124 -0.64 -5.53 1.80
N ALA A 125 -1.59 -6.44 2.05
CA ALA A 125 -1.42 -7.87 1.82
C ALA A 125 -1.13 -8.22 0.34
N ASP A 126 -1.65 -7.43 -0.60
CA ASP A 126 -1.51 -7.67 -2.04
C ASP A 126 -0.27 -6.98 -2.63
N TRP A 127 0.53 -6.29 -1.81
CA TRP A 127 1.66 -5.49 -2.29
C TRP A 127 2.91 -6.30 -2.63
N PHE A 128 2.95 -7.57 -2.24
CA PHE A 128 4.11 -8.45 -2.34
C PHE A 128 3.83 -9.73 -3.15
N PRO A 129 3.30 -9.63 -4.38
CA PRO A 129 3.13 -10.83 -5.21
C PRO A 129 4.49 -11.49 -5.51
N ALA A 130 4.46 -12.78 -5.79
CA ALA A 130 5.64 -13.53 -6.20
C ALA A 130 6.32 -12.88 -7.42
N GLY A 131 7.65 -12.99 -7.51
CA GLY A 131 8.42 -12.33 -8.57
C GLY A 131 8.71 -10.85 -8.34
N THR A 132 8.46 -10.34 -7.13
CA THR A 132 8.81 -8.96 -6.73
C THR A 132 9.91 -8.91 -5.65
N GLY A 133 10.67 -10.00 -5.51
CA GLY A 133 11.82 -10.12 -4.63
C GLY A 133 13.11 -9.62 -5.26
N PRO A 134 14.26 -9.84 -4.58
CA PRO A 134 15.57 -9.44 -5.08
C PRO A 134 15.94 -10.07 -6.43
N ASP A 135 15.34 -11.21 -6.77
CA ASP A 135 15.49 -11.94 -8.02
C ASP A 135 14.72 -11.32 -9.20
N SER A 136 13.84 -10.35 -8.95
CA SER A 136 13.05 -9.65 -9.97
C SER A 136 13.88 -8.78 -10.93
N GLY A 137 15.15 -8.50 -10.60
CA GLY A 137 16.00 -7.57 -11.34
C GLY A 137 15.66 -6.09 -11.10
N VAL A 138 14.70 -5.78 -10.23
CA VAL A 138 14.32 -4.43 -9.82
C VAL A 138 14.81 -4.17 -8.39
N LYS A 139 15.34 -2.97 -8.13
CA LYS A 139 15.81 -2.59 -6.79
C LYS A 139 14.67 -2.66 -5.76
N THR A 140 14.84 -3.50 -4.75
CA THR A 140 13.94 -3.60 -3.60
C THR A 140 14.70 -4.08 -2.38
N ASP A 141 14.41 -3.50 -1.22
CA ASP A 141 14.97 -3.93 0.07
C ASP A 141 14.11 -5.06 0.69
N ALA A 142 13.26 -5.70 -0.11
CA ALA A 142 12.34 -6.74 0.37
C ALA A 142 13.08 -8.07 0.38
N LEU A 143 13.19 -8.73 1.53
CA LEU A 143 13.93 -9.98 1.66
C LEU A 143 13.13 -11.18 1.15
N PRO A 144 13.79 -12.25 0.66
CA PRO A 144 13.13 -13.50 0.25
C PRO A 144 12.22 -14.10 1.34
N ALA A 145 12.55 -13.83 2.61
CA ALA A 145 11.81 -14.26 3.79
C ALA A 145 10.30 -13.96 3.72
N ILE A 146 9.87 -12.90 3.00
CA ILE A 146 8.45 -12.58 2.80
C ILE A 146 7.70 -13.75 2.16
N TRP A 147 8.29 -14.38 1.15
CA TRP A 147 7.69 -15.49 0.41
C TRP A 147 8.00 -16.85 1.03
N GLU A 148 9.08 -16.96 1.80
CA GLU A 148 9.43 -18.18 2.54
C GLU A 148 8.62 -18.34 3.84
N GLN A 149 8.13 -17.24 4.42
CA GLN A 149 7.39 -17.20 5.68
C GLN A 149 6.06 -16.41 5.55
N PRO A 150 5.15 -16.82 4.66
CA PRO A 150 3.94 -16.05 4.36
C PRO A 150 2.98 -15.92 5.56
N ASP A 151 2.93 -16.92 6.44
CA ASP A 151 2.08 -16.88 7.63
C ASP A 151 2.58 -15.82 8.64
N LEU A 152 3.89 -15.78 8.88
CA LEU A 152 4.50 -14.78 9.76
C LEU A 152 4.39 -13.38 9.16
N PHE A 153 4.57 -13.25 7.84
CA PHE A 153 4.37 -11.97 7.16
C PHE A 153 2.93 -11.46 7.33
N THR A 154 1.95 -12.34 7.11
CA THR A 154 0.52 -12.04 7.29
C THR A 154 0.18 -11.65 8.74
N GLU A 155 0.76 -12.35 9.72
CA GLU A 155 0.62 -12.01 11.15
C GLU A 155 1.11 -10.57 11.41
N LYS A 156 2.33 -10.24 10.95
CA LYS A 156 2.91 -8.89 11.18
C LYS A 156 2.12 -7.79 10.47
N LEU A 157 1.56 -8.06 9.29
CA LEU A 157 0.64 -7.15 8.62
C LEU A 157 -0.62 -6.91 9.45
N SER A 158 -1.21 -7.96 10.02
CA SER A 158 -2.41 -7.85 10.86
C SER A 158 -2.14 -7.08 12.15
N ASP A 159 -1.00 -7.35 12.81
CA ASP A 159 -0.55 -6.62 14.00
C ASP A 159 -0.41 -5.12 13.71
N PHE A 160 0.22 -4.78 12.58
CA PHE A 160 0.35 -3.39 12.14
C PHE A 160 -1.00 -2.73 11.87
N GLN A 161 -1.90 -3.38 11.12
CA GLN A 161 -3.22 -2.84 10.81
C GLN A 161 -4.04 -2.58 12.08
N MET A 162 -3.99 -3.49 13.05
CA MET A 162 -4.64 -3.33 14.35
C MET A 162 -4.05 -2.14 15.12
N ALA A 163 -2.72 -2.03 15.18
CA ALA A 163 -2.05 -0.94 15.85
C ALA A 163 -2.32 0.42 15.18
N ALA A 164 -2.32 0.48 13.85
CA ALA A 164 -2.63 1.67 13.06
C ALA A 164 -4.06 2.17 13.32
N GLY A 165 -5.04 1.26 13.37
CA GLY A 165 -6.41 1.59 13.79
C GLY A 165 -6.47 2.14 15.21
N GLY A 166 -5.73 1.52 16.14
CA GLY A 166 -5.61 1.99 17.52
C GLY A 166 -4.98 3.39 17.63
N LEU A 167 -3.98 3.70 16.80
CA LEU A 167 -3.37 5.04 16.72
C LEU A 167 -4.37 6.09 16.23
N ALA A 168 -5.13 5.78 15.18
CA ALA A 168 -6.19 6.67 14.70
C ALA A 168 -7.23 6.96 15.79
N THR A 169 -7.74 5.93 16.47
CA THR A 169 -8.67 6.10 17.60
C THR A 169 -8.07 6.89 18.76
N ALA A 170 -6.80 6.65 19.12
CA ALA A 170 -6.14 7.40 20.17
C ALA A 170 -6.02 8.89 19.82
N ALA A 171 -5.75 9.23 18.56
CA ALA A 171 -5.64 10.62 18.11
C ALA A 171 -6.95 11.40 18.22
N GLU A 172 -8.10 10.74 18.07
CA GLU A 172 -9.43 11.35 18.25
C GLU A 172 -9.67 11.83 19.69
N THR A 173 -8.98 11.25 20.68
CA THR A 173 -9.15 11.62 22.09
C THR A 173 -8.52 12.98 22.43
N GLY A 174 -7.52 13.40 21.65
CA GLY A 174 -6.70 14.59 21.97
C GLY A 174 -5.73 14.43 23.14
N ASP A 175 -5.64 13.24 23.77
CA ASP A 175 -4.71 12.97 24.86
C ASP A 175 -3.33 12.60 24.32
N LEU A 176 -2.36 13.52 24.45
CA LEU A 176 -0.98 13.34 23.99
C LEU A 176 -0.29 12.12 24.60
N ALA A 177 -0.61 11.73 25.84
CA ALA A 177 -0.03 10.55 26.47
C ALA A 177 -0.59 9.26 25.85
N ALA A 178 -1.90 9.21 25.63
CA ALA A 178 -2.54 8.10 24.94
C ALA A 178 -2.05 7.96 23.49
N ILE A 179 -1.91 9.08 22.77
CA ILE A 179 -1.35 9.13 21.42
C ILE A 179 0.10 8.64 21.42
N GLY A 180 0.92 9.10 22.38
CA GLY A 180 2.30 8.66 22.51
C GLY A 180 2.44 7.15 22.73
N ALA A 181 1.57 6.55 23.56
CA ALA A 181 1.55 5.11 23.78
C ALA A 181 1.13 4.32 22.52
N ALA A 182 0.08 4.78 21.82
CA ALA A 182 -0.37 4.16 20.58
C ALA A 182 0.66 4.31 19.44
N PHE A 183 1.33 5.47 19.39
CA PHE A 183 2.43 5.74 18.47
C PHE A 183 3.60 4.77 18.71
N ALA A 184 4.04 4.61 19.97
CA ALA A 184 5.10 3.67 20.30
C ALA A 184 4.72 2.22 19.93
N THR A 185 3.48 1.81 20.23
CA THR A 185 2.95 0.48 19.87
C THR A 185 3.00 0.26 18.36
N THR A 186 2.48 1.22 17.58
CA THR A 186 2.48 1.13 16.11
C THR A 186 3.91 1.08 15.56
N GLY A 187 4.81 1.93 16.07
CA GLY A 187 6.21 1.94 15.66
C GLY A 187 6.93 0.63 15.94
N GLY A 188 6.55 -0.06 17.02
CA GLY A 188 7.02 -1.41 17.34
C GLY A 188 6.66 -2.43 16.26
N THR A 189 5.47 -2.35 15.68
CA THR A 189 5.06 -3.25 14.59
C THR A 189 5.84 -2.98 13.30
N CYS A 190 6.08 -1.70 12.96
CA CYS A 190 6.95 -1.31 11.85
C CYS A 190 8.35 -1.91 12.01
N LYS A 191 8.94 -1.78 13.19
CA LYS A 191 10.27 -2.33 13.51
C LYS A 191 10.28 -3.86 13.39
N SER A 192 9.33 -4.54 14.03
CA SER A 192 9.27 -6.01 14.02
C SER A 192 9.13 -6.60 12.61
N CYS A 193 8.38 -5.95 11.72
CA CYS A 193 8.27 -6.37 10.33
C CYS A 193 9.60 -6.13 9.57
N HIS A 194 10.18 -4.94 9.68
CA HIS A 194 11.42 -4.61 8.98
C HIS A 194 12.61 -5.47 9.41
N GLU A 195 12.73 -5.78 10.71
CA GLU A 195 13.80 -6.66 11.23
C GLU A 195 13.79 -8.07 10.62
N THR A 196 12.65 -8.52 10.11
CA THR A 196 12.51 -9.88 9.54
C THR A 196 12.50 -9.86 8.01
N PHE A 197 11.91 -8.82 7.41
CA PHE A 197 11.48 -8.85 6.01
C PHE A 197 12.10 -7.75 5.14
N ARG A 198 12.89 -6.84 5.72
CA ARG A 198 13.54 -5.78 4.99
C ARG A 198 15.05 -5.82 5.19
N GLU A 199 15.81 -5.58 4.12
CA GLU A 199 17.25 -5.39 4.21
C GLU A 199 17.54 -4.16 5.10
N ASP A 200 18.52 -4.31 5.98
CA ASP A 200 19.04 -3.21 6.80
C ASP A 200 20.02 -2.37 5.95
N ASP A 201 19.88 -1.04 6.00
CA ASP A 201 20.79 -0.08 5.34
C ASP A 201 22.17 -0.01 6.01
#